data_AF-G0L7D4-F1
#
_entry.id   AF-G0L7D4-F1
#
_cell.length_a   1.000
_cell.length_b   1.000
_cell.length_c   1.000
_cell.angle_alpha   90.00
_cell.angle_beta   90.00
_cell.angle_gamma   90.00
#
_symmetry.space_group_name_H-M   'P 1'
#
loop_
_entity.id
_entity.type
_entity.pdbx_description
1 polymer ?
#
loop_
_entity_poly.entity_id
_entity_poly.type
_entity_poly.pdbx_seq_one_letter_code
_entity_poly.pdbx_strand_id
1 'polypeptide(L)'
;MKTERNWNKAKWIFKPDGSLKDIYVQDVDSSDWKKLIEFLNSEYNLIFGIDKENGKKRIDFDYVQKMWNDETGKLETKSLTIDLNGVLVKSYFFCPEQIEFDIQPTEIKSESELNSILDFMQSISKSLKKQATLTDENNAKFPLIKVDFENGIEKILTEKEMIAISKKAGIYIDWISRMKGWLFPKPITNEELEYMAMESACKPFEPVGKEQNVW
;
A
#
# COMPACT_ATOMS: atom_id res chain seq x y z
N MET A 1 -16.81 -6.73 -17.98
CA MET A 1 -17.89 -6.73 -16.96
C MET A 1 -17.37 -5.95 -15.77
N LYS A 2 -18.11 -4.94 -15.29
CA LYS A 2 -17.71 -4.19 -14.09
C LYS A 2 -17.79 -5.16 -12.90
N THR A 3 -16.70 -5.36 -12.18
CA THR A 3 -16.71 -6.17 -10.96
C THR A 3 -17.68 -5.54 -9.98
N GLU A 4 -18.58 -6.35 -9.42
CA GLU A 4 -19.50 -5.88 -8.39
C GLU A 4 -18.68 -5.57 -7.13
N ARG A 5 -18.48 -4.28 -6.85
CA ARG A 5 -17.81 -3.78 -5.65
C ARG A 5 -18.71 -4.04 -4.45
N ASN A 6 -18.56 -5.23 -3.87
CA ASN A 6 -19.47 -5.77 -2.87
C ASN A 6 -18.77 -5.83 -1.51
N TRP A 7 -19.22 -4.99 -0.58
CA TRP A 7 -18.63 -4.92 0.77
C TRP A 7 -18.59 -6.28 1.48
N ASN A 8 -19.62 -7.12 1.33
CA ASN A 8 -19.65 -8.43 2.00
C ASN A 8 -18.55 -9.39 1.53
N LYS A 9 -18.08 -9.22 0.28
CA LYS A 9 -16.96 -10.01 -0.27
C LYS A 9 -15.60 -9.46 0.14
N ALA A 10 -15.51 -8.16 0.45
CA ALA A 10 -14.26 -7.45 0.72
C ALA A 10 -13.97 -7.23 2.21
N LYS A 11 -14.99 -7.16 3.07
CA LYS A 11 -14.86 -6.77 4.49
C LYS A 11 -13.85 -7.58 5.31
N TRP A 12 -13.54 -8.81 4.88
CA TRP A 12 -12.54 -9.64 5.54
C TRP A 12 -11.12 -9.09 5.39
N ILE A 13 -10.82 -8.36 4.30
CA ILE A 13 -9.54 -7.70 4.02
C ILE A 13 -9.27 -6.57 5.03
N PHE A 14 -10.33 -5.90 5.49
CA PHE A 14 -10.25 -4.72 6.35
C PHE A 14 -10.56 -5.03 7.82
N LYS A 15 -10.49 -6.30 8.23
CA LYS A 15 -10.62 -6.66 9.66
C LYS A 15 -9.45 -6.03 10.42
N PRO A 16 -9.70 -5.22 11.47
CA PRO A 16 -8.62 -4.62 12.25
C PRO A 16 -7.82 -5.70 12.99
N ASP A 17 -6.54 -5.80 12.68
CA ASP A 17 -5.58 -6.72 13.33
C ASP A 17 -4.33 -5.98 13.86
N GLY A 18 -4.36 -4.65 13.81
CA GLY A 18 -3.27 -3.76 14.20
C GLY A 18 -2.34 -3.38 13.04
N SER A 19 -2.39 -4.07 11.90
CA SER A 19 -1.61 -3.75 10.70
C SER A 19 -2.30 -2.71 9.81
N LEU A 20 -1.50 -2.05 8.97
CA LEU A 20 -1.99 -1.25 7.86
C LEU A 20 -2.34 -2.14 6.65
N LYS A 21 -2.81 -1.50 5.58
CA LYS A 21 -2.87 -2.10 4.25
C LYS A 21 -2.16 -1.17 3.30
N ASP A 22 -1.46 -1.76 2.35
CA ASP A 22 -0.59 -1.00 1.46
C ASP A 22 -1.13 -1.09 0.05
N ILE A 23 -1.20 0.06 -0.61
CA ILE A 23 -1.48 0.16 -2.03
C ILE A 23 -0.14 0.34 -2.74
N TYR A 24 0.28 -0.67 -3.49
CA TYR A 24 1.49 -0.63 -4.28
C TYR A 24 1.20 -0.32 -5.75
N VAL A 25 2.12 0.42 -6.37
CA VAL A 25 2.34 0.40 -7.82
C VAL A 25 3.76 -0.09 -8.06
N GLN A 26 3.88 -1.24 -8.71
CA GLN A 26 5.14 -1.93 -8.96
C GLN A 26 5.71 -1.59 -10.34
N ASP A 27 6.99 -1.88 -10.54
CA ASP A 27 7.75 -1.57 -11.76
C ASP A 27 7.78 -0.06 -12.07
N VAL A 28 8.01 0.78 -11.07
CA VAL A 28 7.98 2.24 -11.19
C VAL A 28 9.39 2.82 -11.13
N ASP A 29 9.50 4.06 -11.60
CA ASP A 29 10.72 4.86 -11.50
C ASP A 29 10.39 6.33 -11.14
N SER A 30 11.43 7.16 -11.05
CA SER A 30 11.31 8.60 -10.76
C SER A 30 10.38 9.34 -11.75
N SER A 31 10.32 8.89 -13.02
CA SER A 31 9.44 9.51 -14.03
C SER A 31 7.97 9.19 -13.78
N ASP A 32 7.68 8.01 -13.25
CA ASP A 32 6.32 7.62 -12.86
C ASP A 32 5.87 8.36 -11.60
N TRP A 33 6.76 8.53 -10.62
CA TRP A 33 6.52 9.41 -9.48
C TRP A 33 6.20 10.84 -9.90
N LYS A 34 6.92 11.39 -10.89
CA LYS A 34 6.62 12.74 -11.42
C LYS A 34 5.20 12.82 -11.97
N LYS A 35 4.80 11.88 -12.83
CA LYS A 35 3.43 11.82 -13.40
C LYS A 35 2.38 11.68 -12.31
N LEU A 36 2.64 10.80 -11.33
CA LEU A 36 1.75 10.60 -10.19
C LEU A 36 1.58 11.89 -9.40
N ILE A 37 2.67 12.57 -9.07
CA ILE A 37 2.64 13.82 -8.30
C ILE A 37 1.92 14.94 -9.06
N GLU A 38 2.15 15.07 -10.37
CA GLU A 38 1.43 16.02 -11.22
C GLU A 38 -0.09 15.76 -11.17
N PHE A 39 -0.50 14.49 -11.31
CA PHE A 39 -1.88 14.05 -11.20
C PHE A 39 -2.48 14.28 -9.80
N LEU A 40 -1.76 13.91 -8.73
CA LEU A 40 -2.25 14.08 -7.37
C LEU A 40 -2.44 15.55 -7.01
N ASN A 41 -1.49 16.40 -7.44
CA ASN A 41 -1.55 17.84 -7.27
C ASN A 41 -2.68 18.52 -8.09
N SER A 42 -3.24 17.85 -9.10
CA SER A 42 -4.35 18.39 -9.90
C SER A 42 -5.71 17.93 -9.39
N GLU A 43 -5.82 16.66 -8.99
CA GLU A 43 -7.12 16.05 -8.69
C GLU A 43 -7.46 15.99 -7.19
N TYR A 44 -6.48 16.03 -6.30
CA TYR A 44 -6.70 15.76 -4.87
C TYR A 44 -6.36 16.95 -3.98
N ASN A 45 -7.21 17.14 -2.96
CA ASN A 45 -6.84 17.92 -1.79
C ASN A 45 -5.89 17.09 -0.94
N LEU A 46 -4.65 17.56 -0.81
CA LEU A 46 -3.60 16.83 -0.12
C LEU A 46 -2.82 17.74 0.81
N ILE A 47 -2.07 17.10 1.71
CA ILE A 47 -1.13 17.76 2.61
C ILE A 47 0.22 17.07 2.45
N PHE A 48 1.25 17.84 2.12
CA PHE A 48 2.64 17.40 1.97
C PHE A 48 3.53 18.08 3.02
N GLY A 49 4.08 17.30 3.95
CA GLY A 49 4.88 17.81 5.05
C GLY A 49 5.14 16.77 6.15
N ILE A 50 5.71 17.23 7.27
CA ILE A 50 5.93 16.41 8.47
C ILE A 50 4.59 16.15 9.18
N ASP A 51 3.81 17.21 9.31
CA ASP A 51 2.56 17.22 10.04
C ASP A 51 1.46 17.95 9.25
N LYS A 52 0.22 17.81 9.72
CA LYS A 52 -0.94 18.42 9.06
C LYS A 52 -0.98 19.95 9.20
N GLU A 53 -0.35 20.52 10.22
CA GLU A 53 -0.45 21.94 10.56
C GLU A 53 0.46 22.81 9.69
N ASN A 54 1.66 22.30 9.37
CA ASN A 54 2.69 22.99 8.58
C ASN A 54 2.79 22.48 7.14
N GLY A 55 1.95 21.52 6.77
CA GLY A 55 2.00 20.88 5.46
C GLY A 55 1.53 21.80 4.31
N LYS A 56 2.14 21.61 3.14
CA LYS A 56 1.79 22.32 1.91
C LYS A 56 0.64 21.60 1.19
N LYS A 57 -0.21 22.36 0.50
CA LYS A 57 -1.32 21.79 -0.31
C LYS A 57 -0.89 21.20 -1.66
N ARG A 58 0.41 21.13 -1.91
CA ARG A 58 1.01 20.61 -3.14
C ARG A 58 2.31 19.90 -2.80
N ILE A 59 2.55 18.79 -3.46
CA ILE A 59 3.81 18.04 -3.39
C ILE A 59 4.84 18.77 -4.26
N ASP A 60 6.04 18.94 -3.70
CA ASP A 60 7.20 19.52 -4.37
C ASP A 60 8.10 18.39 -4.88
N PHE A 61 8.00 18.07 -6.18
CA PHE A 61 8.75 16.96 -6.76
C PHE A 61 10.27 17.18 -6.73
N ASP A 62 10.73 18.42 -6.90
CA ASP A 62 12.17 18.73 -6.83
C ASP A 62 12.72 18.47 -5.43
N TYR A 63 11.92 18.74 -4.38
CA TYR A 63 12.28 18.37 -3.02
C TYR A 63 12.33 16.85 -2.83
N VAL A 64 11.33 16.12 -3.33
CA VAL A 64 11.31 14.65 -3.28
C VAL A 64 12.54 14.05 -3.97
N GLN A 65 12.89 14.54 -5.17
CA GLN A 65 14.10 14.09 -5.86
C GLN A 65 15.38 14.40 -5.08
N LYS A 66 15.47 15.55 -4.41
CA LYS A 66 16.60 15.86 -3.53
C LYS A 66 16.68 14.90 -2.35
N MET A 67 15.55 14.51 -1.75
CA MET A 67 15.54 13.54 -0.64
C MET A 67 16.09 12.19 -1.06
N TRP A 68 15.70 11.66 -2.22
CA TRP A 68 16.21 10.36 -2.70
C TRP A 68 17.72 10.34 -2.91
N ASN A 69 18.34 11.49 -3.15
CA ASN A 69 19.78 11.62 -3.35
C ASN A 69 20.52 12.11 -2.11
N ASP A 70 19.85 12.27 -0.96
CA ASP A 70 20.49 12.72 0.27
C ASP A 70 21.11 11.56 1.06
N GLU A 71 22.40 11.33 0.82
CA GLU A 71 23.19 10.38 1.58
C GLU A 71 23.54 10.87 3.01
N THR A 72 23.29 12.16 3.32
CA THR A 72 23.65 12.75 4.61
C THR A 72 22.60 12.56 5.69
N GLY A 73 21.36 12.20 5.31
CA GLY A 73 20.22 12.08 6.21
C GLY A 73 19.82 13.40 6.89
N LYS A 74 20.21 14.54 6.32
CA LYS A 74 19.92 15.88 6.88
C LYS A 74 18.65 16.47 6.31
N LEU A 75 18.23 16.04 5.12
CA LEU A 75 16.95 16.44 4.58
C LEU A 75 15.83 15.79 5.39
N GLU A 76 14.83 16.62 5.67
CA GLU A 76 13.66 16.20 6.41
C GLU A 76 12.76 15.33 5.54
N THR A 77 12.46 14.13 6.00
CA THR A 77 11.49 13.22 5.38
C THR A 77 10.10 13.83 5.49
N LYS A 78 9.45 14.01 4.33
CA LYS A 78 8.07 14.48 4.26
C LYS A 78 7.15 13.34 3.89
N SER A 79 5.94 13.41 4.43
CA SER A 79 4.85 12.51 4.09
C SER A 79 3.80 13.23 3.25
N LEU A 80 3.01 12.45 2.55
CA LEU A 80 1.80 12.86 1.89
C LEU A 80 0.60 12.33 2.70
N THR A 81 -0.43 13.15 2.86
CA THR A 81 -1.75 12.71 3.32
C THR A 81 -2.81 13.18 2.34
N ILE A 82 -3.66 12.27 1.90
CA ILE A 82 -4.85 12.53 1.08
C ILE A 82 -6.07 12.10 1.90
N ASP A 83 -7.13 12.90 1.89
CA ASP A 83 -8.41 12.57 2.52
C ASP A 83 -9.41 12.13 1.44
N LEU A 84 -9.76 10.85 1.45
CA LEU A 84 -10.76 10.24 0.56
C LEU A 84 -12.10 10.10 1.29
N ASN A 85 -12.71 11.24 1.63
CA ASN A 85 -14.00 11.31 2.33
C ASN A 85 -14.01 10.60 3.70
N GLY A 86 -12.98 10.82 4.52
CA GLY A 86 -12.83 10.23 5.85
C GLY A 86 -11.90 9.01 5.90
N VAL A 87 -11.39 8.57 4.75
CA VAL A 87 -10.32 7.57 4.67
C VAL A 87 -9.00 8.28 4.39
N LEU A 88 -8.06 8.20 5.32
CA LEU A 88 -6.75 8.81 5.18
C LEU A 88 -5.82 7.86 4.43
N VAL A 89 -5.34 8.33 3.29
CA VAL A 89 -4.31 7.66 2.51
C VAL A 89 -3.00 8.39 2.74
N LYS A 90 -1.97 7.67 3.19
CA LYS A 90 -0.64 8.22 3.42
C LYS A 90 0.34 7.70 2.39
N SER A 91 1.39 8.46 2.11
CA SER A 91 2.52 7.96 1.33
C SER A 91 3.81 8.57 1.85
N TYR A 92 4.88 7.80 1.79
CA TYR A 92 6.21 8.19 2.18
C TYR A 92 7.15 8.01 0.99
N PHE A 93 7.92 9.05 0.67
CA PHE A 93 8.74 9.09 -0.54
C PHE A 93 10.12 8.46 -0.28
N PHE A 94 10.16 7.20 0.16
CA PHE A 94 11.41 6.55 0.57
C PHE A 94 12.37 6.26 -0.60
N CYS A 95 11.85 5.78 -1.73
CA CYS A 95 12.65 5.47 -2.91
C CYS A 95 11.90 5.74 -4.22
N PRO A 96 12.61 5.95 -5.34
CA PRO A 96 11.98 6.12 -6.65
C PRO A 96 11.47 4.81 -7.27
N GLU A 97 11.93 3.64 -6.83
CA GLU A 97 11.59 2.33 -7.42
C GLU A 97 10.28 1.71 -6.91
N GLN A 98 9.65 2.32 -5.91
CA GLN A 98 8.38 1.85 -5.35
C GLN A 98 7.46 3.04 -5.05
N ILE A 99 6.19 2.91 -5.44
CA ILE A 99 5.11 3.76 -4.97
C ILE A 99 4.28 2.94 -4.01
N GLU A 100 4.05 3.50 -2.82
CA GLU A 100 3.29 2.89 -1.75
C GLU A 100 2.37 3.93 -1.12
N PHE A 101 1.16 3.49 -0.80
CA PHE A 101 0.25 4.23 0.04
C PHE A 101 -0.32 3.39 1.16
N ASP A 102 -0.28 3.90 2.39
CA ASP A 102 -0.84 3.23 3.54
C ASP A 102 -2.29 3.68 3.78
N ILE A 103 -3.13 2.73 4.16
CA ILE A 103 -4.49 2.99 4.64
C ILE A 103 -4.75 2.23 5.94
N GLN A 104 -5.60 2.80 6.79
CA GLN A 104 -5.96 2.16 8.05
C GLN A 104 -7.24 1.31 7.89
N PRO A 105 -7.20 -0.02 8.13
CA PRO A 105 -8.38 -0.89 8.00
C PRO A 105 -9.60 -0.43 8.80
N THR A 106 -9.38 0.17 9.97
CA THR A 106 -10.44 0.67 10.84
C THR A 106 -11.26 1.81 10.24
N GLU A 107 -10.78 2.47 9.19
CA GLU A 107 -11.50 3.53 8.49
C GLU A 107 -12.46 2.98 7.43
N ILE A 108 -12.30 1.72 7.00
CA ILE A 108 -13.08 1.12 5.93
C ILE A 108 -14.19 0.26 6.53
N LYS A 109 -15.42 0.80 6.61
CA LYS A 109 -16.52 0.17 7.36
C LYS A 109 -17.71 -0.23 6.49
N SER A 110 -17.78 0.28 5.28
CA SER A 110 -18.89 0.08 4.37
C SER A 110 -18.44 0.02 2.91
N GLU A 111 -19.40 -0.19 2.02
CA GLU A 111 -19.19 -0.16 0.58
C GLU A 111 -18.76 1.23 0.08
N SER A 112 -19.15 2.31 0.78
CA SER A 112 -18.78 3.67 0.41
C SER A 112 -17.27 3.88 0.50
N GLU A 113 -16.65 3.52 1.63
CA GLU A 113 -15.20 3.67 1.80
C GLU A 113 -14.41 2.72 0.90
N LEU A 114 -14.92 1.48 0.71
CA LEU A 114 -14.34 0.55 -0.27
C LEU A 114 -14.33 1.16 -1.67
N ASN A 115 -15.43 1.79 -2.10
CA ASN A 115 -15.52 2.43 -3.40
C ASN A 115 -14.52 3.58 -3.53
N SER A 116 -14.36 4.42 -2.51
CA SER A 116 -13.36 5.50 -2.50
C SER A 116 -11.94 4.96 -2.74
N ILE A 117 -11.57 3.86 -2.07
CA ILE A 117 -10.26 3.21 -2.27
C ILE A 117 -10.12 2.64 -3.68
N LEU A 118 -11.13 1.95 -4.19
CA LEU A 118 -11.08 1.36 -5.53
C LEU A 118 -11.03 2.42 -6.63
N ASP A 119 -11.75 3.53 -6.48
CA ASP A 119 -11.69 4.66 -7.41
C ASP A 119 -10.33 5.36 -7.38
N PHE A 120 -9.72 5.48 -6.20
CA PHE A 120 -8.35 5.97 -6.07
C PHE A 120 -7.35 5.06 -6.77
N MET A 121 -7.41 3.75 -6.53
CA MET A 121 -6.57 2.75 -7.21
C MET A 121 -6.77 2.76 -8.73
N GLN A 122 -8.01 2.86 -9.21
CA GLN A 122 -8.30 3.00 -10.65
C GLN A 122 -7.68 4.26 -11.24
N SER A 123 -7.77 5.38 -10.52
CA SER A 123 -7.27 6.65 -11.01
C SER A 123 -5.75 6.68 -11.09
N ILE A 124 -5.06 6.09 -10.11
CA ILE A 124 -3.60 5.87 -10.15
C ILE A 124 -3.24 4.93 -11.30
N SER A 125 -3.92 3.79 -11.40
CA SER A 125 -3.65 2.80 -12.44
C SER A 125 -3.79 3.41 -13.84
N LYS A 126 -4.83 4.22 -14.05
CA LYS A 126 -5.07 4.96 -15.29
C LYS A 126 -4.01 6.02 -15.57
N SER A 127 -3.62 6.81 -14.57
CA SER A 127 -2.66 7.92 -14.77
C SER A 127 -1.26 7.40 -15.11
N LEU A 128 -0.87 6.28 -14.49
CA LEU A 128 0.45 5.66 -14.69
C LEU A 128 0.47 4.59 -15.78
N LYS A 129 -0.70 4.11 -16.22
CA LYS A 129 -0.85 2.93 -17.09
C LYS A 129 -0.16 1.69 -16.50
N LYS A 130 -0.34 1.49 -15.20
CA LYS A 130 0.27 0.39 -14.42
C LYS A 130 -0.75 -0.23 -13.49
N GLN A 131 -0.50 -1.48 -13.09
CA GLN A 131 -1.31 -2.16 -12.11
C GLN A 131 -1.12 -1.51 -10.72
N ALA A 132 -2.22 -1.29 -10.01
CA ALA A 132 -2.24 -0.95 -8.60
C ALA A 132 -2.76 -2.15 -7.79
N THR A 133 -2.13 -2.45 -6.66
CA THR A 133 -2.51 -3.60 -5.82
C THR A 133 -2.65 -3.19 -4.37
N LEU A 134 -3.70 -3.67 -3.69
CA LEU A 134 -3.83 -3.56 -2.24
C LEU A 134 -3.41 -4.87 -1.59
N THR A 135 -2.52 -4.82 -0.60
CA THR A 135 -1.94 -5.99 0.07
C THR A 135 -2.07 -5.87 1.59
N ASP A 136 -1.68 -6.93 2.30
CA ASP A 136 -1.28 -6.78 3.69
C ASP A 136 -0.01 -5.93 3.81
N GLU A 137 0.19 -5.35 5.00
CA GLU A 137 1.35 -4.53 5.32
C GLU A 137 2.67 -5.26 4.99
N ASN A 138 3.53 -4.61 4.22
CA ASN A 138 4.82 -5.09 3.71
C ASN A 138 4.76 -6.39 2.88
N ASN A 139 3.60 -6.72 2.28
CA ASN A 139 3.41 -7.96 1.52
C ASN A 139 3.04 -7.74 0.04
N ALA A 140 3.86 -6.96 -0.66
CA ALA A 140 3.69 -6.64 -2.09
C ALA A 140 3.54 -7.86 -3.02
N LYS A 141 3.98 -9.06 -2.60
CA LYS A 141 3.87 -10.30 -3.40
C LYS A 141 2.47 -10.91 -3.36
N PHE A 142 1.66 -10.60 -2.35
CA PHE A 142 0.35 -11.19 -2.16
C PHE A 142 -0.76 -10.12 -2.24
N PRO A 143 -1.17 -9.72 -3.45
CA PRO A 143 -2.27 -8.79 -3.61
C PRO A 143 -3.59 -9.41 -3.09
N LEU A 144 -4.39 -8.60 -2.43
CA LEU A 144 -5.77 -8.90 -2.00
C LEU A 144 -6.77 -8.24 -2.95
N ILE A 145 -6.41 -7.09 -3.51
CA ILE A 145 -7.13 -6.40 -4.58
C ILE A 145 -6.14 -6.06 -5.69
N LYS A 146 -6.57 -6.25 -6.95
CA LYS A 146 -5.85 -5.83 -8.14
C LYS A 146 -6.69 -4.90 -9.00
N VAL A 147 -6.09 -3.81 -9.44
CA VAL A 147 -6.66 -2.89 -10.41
C VAL A 147 -5.67 -2.66 -11.52
N ASP A 148 -6.09 -2.90 -12.76
CA ASP A 148 -5.35 -2.57 -13.98
C ASP A 148 -6.33 -1.96 -14.97
N PHE A 149 -6.27 -0.63 -15.10
CA PHE A 149 -7.22 0.11 -15.93
C PHE A 149 -7.10 -0.25 -17.41
N GLU A 150 -5.87 -0.38 -17.94
CA GLU A 150 -5.62 -0.63 -19.36
C GLU A 150 -6.12 -2.03 -19.76
N ASN A 151 -5.94 -3.02 -18.87
CA ASN A 151 -6.39 -4.38 -19.10
C ASN A 151 -7.82 -4.65 -18.61
N GLY A 152 -8.51 -3.64 -18.07
CA GLY A 152 -9.89 -3.75 -17.57
C GLY A 152 -10.03 -4.69 -16.36
N ILE A 153 -9.00 -4.80 -15.54
CA ILE A 153 -8.98 -5.62 -14.32
C ILE A 153 -9.39 -4.76 -13.13
N GLU A 154 -10.41 -5.20 -12.40
CA GLU A 154 -10.69 -4.79 -11.03
C GLU A 154 -11.10 -6.07 -10.29
N LYS A 155 -10.22 -6.66 -9.50
CA LYS A 155 -10.48 -7.95 -8.84
C LYS A 155 -10.21 -7.84 -7.34
N ILE A 156 -11.20 -8.23 -6.56
CA ILE A 156 -11.14 -8.33 -5.10
C ILE A 156 -11.16 -9.81 -4.77
N LEU A 157 -10.18 -10.32 -4.04
CA LEU A 157 -10.24 -11.69 -3.56
C LEU A 157 -11.34 -11.87 -2.53
N THR A 158 -12.07 -12.97 -2.66
CA THR A 158 -12.86 -13.50 -1.56
C THR A 158 -11.95 -14.24 -0.57
N GLU A 159 -12.39 -14.34 0.68
CA GLU A 159 -11.68 -15.10 1.72
C GLU A 159 -11.43 -16.56 1.28
N LYS A 160 -12.38 -17.16 0.56
CA LYS A 160 -12.25 -18.52 0.02
C LYS A 160 -11.16 -18.64 -1.05
N GLU A 161 -11.09 -17.69 -1.98
CA GLU A 161 -10.06 -17.68 -3.03
C GLU A 161 -8.67 -17.49 -2.43
N MET A 162 -8.53 -16.54 -1.50
CA MET A 162 -7.26 -16.33 -0.82
C MET A 162 -6.82 -17.60 -0.05
N ILE A 163 -7.71 -18.30 0.65
CA ILE A 163 -7.37 -19.56 1.33
C ILE A 163 -6.89 -20.61 0.32
N ALA A 164 -7.54 -20.71 -0.84
CA ALA A 164 -7.18 -21.65 -1.89
C ALA A 164 -5.80 -21.32 -2.51
N ILE A 165 -5.54 -20.05 -2.80
CA ILE A 165 -4.26 -19.56 -3.33
C ILE A 165 -3.13 -19.83 -2.32
N SER A 166 -3.35 -19.48 -1.05
CA SER A 166 -2.37 -19.70 0.04
C SER A 166 -1.99 -21.18 0.16
N LYS A 167 -2.99 -22.07 0.12
CA LYS A 167 -2.78 -23.53 0.14
C LYS A 167 -1.97 -24.01 -1.06
N LYS A 168 -2.27 -23.52 -2.26
CA LYS A 168 -1.59 -23.93 -3.50
C LYS A 168 -0.14 -23.43 -3.55
N ALA A 169 0.10 -22.21 -3.06
CA ALA A 169 1.41 -21.58 -3.08
C ALA A 169 2.32 -22.03 -1.92
N GLY A 170 1.81 -22.85 -0.99
CA GLY A 170 2.55 -23.20 0.23
C GLY A 170 2.81 -22.00 1.15
N ILE A 171 2.08 -20.90 0.96
CA ILE A 171 2.22 -19.67 1.73
C ILE A 171 1.39 -19.81 2.99
N TYR A 172 2.07 -19.94 4.14
CA TYR A 172 1.46 -19.75 5.45
C TYR A 172 1.38 -18.25 5.71
N ILE A 173 0.25 -17.61 5.37
CA ILE A 173 0.06 -16.21 5.72
C ILE A 173 -0.16 -16.12 7.23
N ASP A 174 0.61 -15.27 7.92
CA ASP A 174 0.59 -15.18 9.38
C ASP A 174 -0.81 -14.88 9.94
N TRP A 175 -1.70 -14.20 9.20
CA TRP A 175 -3.08 -14.00 9.64
C TRP A 175 -3.92 -15.31 9.68
N ILE A 176 -3.64 -16.33 8.83
CA ILE A 176 -4.22 -17.69 8.94
C ILE A 176 -3.69 -18.38 10.21
N SER A 177 -2.42 -18.14 10.54
CA SER A 177 -1.78 -18.56 11.79
C SER A 177 -2.46 -17.88 12.98
N ARG A 178 -2.68 -16.55 12.96
CA ARG A 178 -3.35 -15.74 13.99
C ARG A 178 -4.82 -16.11 14.18
N MET A 179 -5.55 -16.44 13.10
CA MET A 179 -6.91 -16.97 13.17
C MET A 179 -6.99 -18.34 13.87
N LYS A 180 -5.97 -19.19 13.71
CA LYS A 180 -5.83 -20.47 14.43
C LYS A 180 -5.09 -20.31 15.76
N GLY A 181 -4.41 -19.19 15.95
CA GLY A 181 -3.35 -18.92 16.91
C GLY A 181 -3.82 -18.21 18.16
N TRP A 182 -5.14 -18.20 18.42
CA TRP A 182 -5.64 -17.94 19.77
C TRP A 182 -5.14 -19.00 20.78
N LEU A 183 -4.50 -20.08 20.32
CA LEU A 183 -3.93 -21.08 21.20
C LEU A 183 -2.47 -20.83 21.61
N PHE A 184 -1.46 -20.62 20.74
CA PHE A 184 -0.08 -20.37 21.24
C PHE A 184 0.87 -19.75 20.19
N PRO A 185 1.10 -18.42 20.14
CA PRO A 185 2.29 -17.88 19.49
C PRO A 185 3.51 -18.10 20.41
N LYS A 186 4.64 -18.56 19.87
CA LYS A 186 5.91 -18.50 20.60
C LYS A 186 6.23 -17.01 20.85
N PRO A 187 6.58 -16.60 22.08
CA PRO A 187 7.01 -15.23 22.32
C PRO A 187 8.34 -15.00 21.60
N ILE A 188 8.36 -14.06 20.66
CA ILE A 188 9.59 -13.49 20.11
C ILE A 188 10.17 -12.58 21.19
N THR A 189 11.46 -12.69 21.45
CA THR A 189 12.15 -11.84 22.43
C THR A 189 12.39 -10.43 21.87
N ASN A 190 12.60 -9.46 22.74
CA ASN A 190 12.95 -8.10 22.31
C ASN A 190 14.28 -8.07 21.55
N GLU A 191 15.26 -8.90 21.95
CA GLU A 191 16.55 -9.00 21.25
C GLU A 191 16.39 -9.52 19.81
N GLU A 192 15.50 -10.51 19.60
CA GLU A 192 15.20 -11.00 18.25
C GLU A 192 14.49 -9.93 17.40
N LEU A 193 13.57 -9.16 17.99
CA LEU A 193 12.93 -8.03 17.30
C LEU A 193 13.93 -6.94 16.93
N GLU A 194 14.83 -6.58 17.85
CA GLU A 194 15.90 -5.60 17.61
C GLU A 194 16.85 -6.06 16.51
N TYR A 195 17.26 -7.33 16.54
CA TYR A 195 18.10 -7.92 15.49
C TYR A 195 17.40 -7.87 14.13
N MET A 196 16.13 -8.31 14.05
CA MET A 196 15.35 -8.28 12.81
C MET A 196 15.16 -6.85 12.30
N ALA A 197 14.90 -5.88 13.18
CA ALA A 197 14.77 -4.48 12.81
C ALA A 197 16.08 -3.90 12.27
N MET A 198 17.21 -4.22 12.91
CA MET A 198 18.54 -3.80 12.48
C MET A 198 18.93 -4.45 11.15
N GLU A 199 18.71 -5.75 10.99
CA GLU A 199 18.98 -6.47 9.74
C GLU A 199 18.15 -5.88 8.58
N SER A 200 16.87 -5.62 8.82
CA SER A 200 15.98 -4.97 7.85
C SER A 200 16.47 -3.57 7.47
N ALA A 201 16.87 -2.76 8.45
CA ALA A 201 17.36 -1.40 8.22
C ALA A 201 18.71 -1.34 7.49
N CYS A 202 19.52 -2.39 7.59
CA CYS A 202 20.84 -2.46 6.94
C CYS A 202 20.82 -3.15 5.57
N LYS A 203 19.75 -3.86 5.22
CA LYS A 203 19.66 -4.54 3.93
C LYS A 203 19.32 -3.53 2.82
N PRO A 204 19.98 -3.60 1.64
CA PRO A 204 19.54 -2.83 0.48
C PRO A 204 18.07 -3.12 0.17
N PHE A 205 17.30 -2.06 -0.05
CA PHE A 205 15.91 -2.19 -0.46
C PHE A 205 15.84 -2.84 -1.85
N GLU A 206 14.98 -3.86 -1.99
CA GLU A 206 14.72 -4.55 -3.25
C GLU A 206 13.24 -4.38 -3.61
N PRO A 207 12.90 -3.62 -4.68
CA PRO A 207 11.51 -3.46 -5.09
C PRO A 207 10.94 -4.80 -5.56
N VAL A 208 9.71 -5.08 -5.15
CA VAL A 208 8.99 -6.26 -5.65
C VAL A 208 8.39 -5.91 -7.00
N GLY A 209 8.79 -6.63 -8.05
CA GLY A 209 8.20 -6.52 -9.38
C GLY A 209 6.81 -7.17 -9.47
N LYS A 210 5.96 -6.68 -10.38
CA LYS A 210 4.57 -7.20 -10.50
C LYS A 210 4.51 -8.68 -10.87
N GLU A 211 5.52 -9.20 -11.54
CA GLU A 211 5.65 -10.60 -11.95
C GLU A 211 5.76 -11.56 -10.76
N GLN A 212 6.13 -11.04 -9.58
CA GLN A 212 6.18 -11.80 -8.34
C GLN A 212 4.82 -11.87 -7.63
N ASN A 213 3.78 -11.20 -8.14
CA ASN A 213 2.43 -11.36 -7.60
C ASN A 213 1.92 -12.79 -7.83
N VAL A 214 1.36 -13.39 -6.77
CA VAL A 214 0.98 -14.81 -6.75
C VAL A 214 -0.29 -15.18 -7.54
N TRP A 215 -1.03 -14.22 -8.11
CA TRP A 215 -2.23 -14.44 -8.94
C TRP A 215 -2.59 -13.22 -9.80
#